data_AF-A0A976Q7X3-F1
#
_entry.id   AF-A0A976Q7X3-F1
#
_cell.length_a   1.000
_cell.length_b   1.000
_cell.length_c   1.000
_cell.angle_alpha   90.00
_cell.angle_beta   90.00
_cell.angle_gamma   90.00
#
_symmetry.space_group_name_H-M   'P 1'
#
loop_
_entity.id
_entity.type
_entity.pdbx_description
1 polymer ?
#
loop_
_entity_poly.entity_id
_entity_poly.type
_entity_poly.pdbx_seq_one_letter_code
_entity_poly.pdbx_strand_id
1 'polypeptide(L)'
;MTLASRRMVNAWRLTIWLTSGIACSGGHPSSPFGDHDHHASEPAHGDHPHASQPDTPGHHDDVEPIAITVWTDQTELFVEFPALVLHQASGFAAHLTRLEDFSAVATGRVEVVLSGGGAEPEHFGAGLSPTAGIFRPVVRPAHAVTRDVAVVLETDQGRWSHALGQHAVASHVDKLVTPAPVEDDGIRFLKEQQWNTPFSTAEVTVDALRPSFPVFAHLVARADGEVTIPAPATGRLIAAVDPLPVVGATVHAGDVLARFLPRLGGEVDVPTLDLAVTAAHLDLQQAAQERTRLEGLLADGAVAKRRVVQARHAHATAEAQLAAARRRAAQYRRVQRTAPGKRGASVEVQTPLTGTVLEVGAVPGALVEGGAPLFRIVDASTLWLAAQVPEVDQARIPEVSGVWMTVPGETDPIELGPQSIVTDGGPVDPITRTITMLFAVPNPAGRLRVGTRVRAHLVTQAAAPGPSVPAAAVIVEDAMPIVFVQTGGESFERRAVRTGQRDGRRIAIEAGVSPGERVVVEGAYLLKLAASGTQAPAHGHPH
;
A
#
# COMPACT_ATOMS: atom_id res chain seq x y z
N MET A 1 -1.77 -40.21 -42.01
CA MET A 1 -1.97 -38.77 -42.28
C MET A 1 -1.20 -38.01 -41.19
N THR A 2 0.09 -37.77 -41.40
CA THR A 2 0.73 -36.46 -41.76
C THR A 2 0.52 -35.38 -40.69
N LEU A 3 1.47 -35.14 -39.76
CA LEU A 3 2.69 -34.29 -39.81
C LEU A 3 2.47 -32.76 -39.75
N ALA A 4 3.10 -32.14 -38.74
CA ALA A 4 3.77 -30.82 -38.68
C ALA A 4 3.34 -30.01 -37.43
N SER A 5 4.15 -29.73 -36.40
CA SER A 5 5.49 -29.10 -36.32
C SER A 5 5.52 -27.65 -36.82
N ARG A 6 5.67 -26.68 -35.91
CA ARG A 6 6.70 -25.62 -36.00
C ARG A 6 6.83 -24.78 -34.72
N ARG A 7 8.02 -24.89 -34.12
CA ARG A 7 8.69 -23.86 -33.31
C ARG A 7 9.21 -22.75 -34.23
N MET A 8 9.31 -21.52 -33.75
CA MET A 8 10.40 -20.61 -34.14
C MET A 8 10.72 -19.61 -33.04
N VAL A 9 12.02 -19.39 -32.89
CA VAL A 9 12.76 -18.67 -31.86
C VAL A 9 13.73 -17.75 -32.60
N ASN A 10 14.11 -16.65 -31.93
CA ASN A 10 15.29 -15.78 -32.11
C ASN A 10 15.21 -14.50 -32.98
N ALA A 11 15.23 -13.38 -32.24
CA ALA A 11 16.35 -12.43 -32.07
C ALA A 11 16.81 -11.51 -33.24
N TRP A 12 17.57 -10.47 -32.84
CA TRP A 12 18.45 -9.50 -33.53
C TRP A 12 18.03 -8.04 -33.25
N ARG A 13 18.63 -7.34 -32.28
CA ARG A 13 19.92 -6.57 -32.23
C ARG A 13 19.94 -5.23 -32.98
N LEU A 14 19.89 -4.15 -32.18
CA LEU A 14 20.76 -2.95 -32.11
C LEU A 14 21.39 -2.38 -33.39
N THR A 15 21.20 -1.08 -33.68
CA THR A 15 22.28 -0.19 -34.16
C THR A 15 21.99 1.29 -33.81
N ILE A 16 23.03 1.95 -33.31
CA ILE A 16 23.19 3.37 -32.94
C ILE A 16 23.63 4.17 -34.17
N TRP A 17 23.23 5.45 -34.30
CA TRP A 17 24.07 6.49 -34.91
C TRP A 17 23.95 7.81 -34.12
N LEU A 18 25.11 8.33 -33.69
CA LEU A 18 25.38 9.73 -33.35
C LEU A 18 25.18 10.61 -34.62
N THR A 19 25.07 11.95 -34.62
CA THR A 19 26.03 12.97 -34.14
C THR A 19 25.50 14.37 -34.48
N SER A 20 25.92 15.36 -33.68
CA SER A 20 26.15 16.80 -34.02
C SER A 20 24.91 17.67 -34.31
N GLY A 21 24.62 18.77 -33.61
CA GLY A 21 25.51 19.76 -33.00
C GLY A 21 25.75 20.90 -33.99
N ILE A 22 25.20 22.09 -33.72
CA ILE A 22 25.76 23.44 -33.96
C ILE A 22 24.77 24.47 -33.40
N ALA A 23 25.27 25.26 -32.46
CA ALA A 23 24.72 26.52 -32.01
C ALA A 23 25.25 27.65 -32.90
N CYS A 24 24.47 28.72 -33.10
CA CYS A 24 24.90 30.12 -32.93
C CYS A 24 23.86 31.12 -33.47
N SER A 25 23.64 32.16 -32.66
CA SER A 25 23.36 33.58 -32.96
C SER A 25 22.39 33.92 -34.09
N GLY A 26 21.35 34.74 -33.91
CA GLY A 26 21.29 36.00 -33.17
C GLY A 26 20.88 37.11 -34.14
N GLY A 27 20.06 38.06 -33.70
CA GLY A 27 19.84 39.33 -34.41
C GLY A 27 18.39 39.62 -34.81
N HIS A 28 17.74 40.48 -34.03
CA HIS A 28 16.71 41.39 -34.52
C HIS A 28 17.27 42.26 -35.66
N PRO A 29 16.39 42.73 -36.57
CA PRO A 29 16.08 44.16 -36.52
C PRO A 29 14.62 44.52 -36.82
N SER A 30 14.18 45.56 -36.11
CA SER A 30 13.29 46.67 -36.48
C SER A 30 12.51 46.64 -37.81
N SER A 31 11.21 46.93 -37.67
CA SER A 31 10.29 47.54 -38.65
C SER A 31 10.87 48.81 -39.29
N PRO A 32 10.34 49.30 -40.44
CA PRO A 32 9.17 50.18 -40.34
C PRO A 32 8.24 50.31 -41.60
N PHE A 33 7.10 50.98 -41.36
CA PHE A 33 6.20 51.76 -42.25
C PHE A 33 5.48 51.13 -43.47
N GLY A 34 4.18 51.43 -43.56
CA GLY A 34 3.33 51.23 -44.74
C GLY A 34 1.86 51.57 -44.47
N ASP A 35 1.53 52.85 -44.66
CA ASP A 35 0.19 53.49 -44.56
C ASP A 35 -0.93 52.78 -45.33
N HIS A 36 -2.15 52.88 -44.79
CA HIS A 36 -3.36 53.11 -45.61
C HIS A 36 -4.42 53.88 -44.80
N ASP A 37 -4.48 55.19 -45.05
CA ASP A 37 -5.63 56.06 -44.80
C ASP A 37 -6.59 56.00 -46.00
N HIS A 38 -7.90 55.98 -45.74
CA HIS A 38 -8.88 56.78 -46.49
C HIS A 38 -10.24 56.89 -45.74
N HIS A 39 -10.53 58.13 -45.32
CA HIS A 39 -11.79 58.88 -45.33
C HIS A 39 -13.11 58.18 -44.91
N ALA A 40 -13.76 58.56 -43.80
CA ALA A 40 -14.42 59.84 -43.43
C ALA A 40 -15.92 59.87 -43.77
N SER A 41 -16.76 59.96 -42.74
CA SER A 41 -17.89 60.92 -42.64
C SER A 41 -18.73 60.66 -41.37
N GLU A 42 -18.62 61.54 -40.39
CA GLU A 42 -19.74 61.88 -39.48
C GLU A 42 -20.77 62.75 -40.21
N PRO A 43 -21.98 62.90 -39.65
CA PRO A 43 -22.30 64.25 -39.17
C PRO A 43 -22.98 64.28 -37.79
N ALA A 44 -22.89 65.48 -37.22
CA ALA A 44 -23.26 65.86 -35.88
C ALA A 44 -24.70 66.39 -35.71
N HIS A 45 -25.15 66.33 -34.45
CA HIS A 45 -26.11 67.18 -33.73
C HIS A 45 -27.58 67.36 -34.18
N GLY A 46 -28.48 67.05 -33.23
CA GLY A 46 -29.83 67.61 -33.13
C GLY A 46 -30.29 67.59 -31.67
N ASP A 47 -30.54 68.76 -31.10
CA ASP A 47 -30.87 69.02 -29.69
C ASP A 47 -32.39 69.23 -29.49
N HIS A 48 -32.91 68.75 -28.35
CA HIS A 48 -34.17 69.06 -27.63
C HIS A 48 -35.56 68.64 -28.20
N PRO A 49 -36.65 68.53 -27.39
CA PRO A 49 -36.79 68.60 -25.91
C PRO A 49 -37.56 67.40 -25.27
N HIS A 50 -37.54 67.38 -23.93
CA HIS A 50 -38.30 66.52 -23.03
C HIS A 50 -39.82 66.55 -23.28
N ALA A 51 -40.43 65.36 -23.38
CA ALA A 51 -41.85 65.14 -23.17
C ALA A 51 -42.02 64.07 -22.08
N SER A 52 -42.48 64.53 -20.92
CA SER A 52 -42.90 63.74 -19.77
C SER A 52 -44.20 63.01 -20.07
N GLN A 53 -44.20 61.67 -19.88
CA GLN A 53 -45.38 60.84 -19.73
C GLN A 53 -45.15 59.82 -18.60
N PRO A 54 -46.23 59.39 -17.93
CA PRO A 54 -46.32 59.40 -16.48
C PRO A 54 -45.77 58.14 -15.81
N ASP A 55 -45.38 58.33 -14.56
CA ASP A 55 -44.98 57.33 -13.58
C ASP A 55 -45.87 56.08 -13.63
N THR A 56 -45.26 54.95 -13.99
CA THR A 56 -45.81 53.63 -13.69
C THR A 56 -45.34 53.26 -12.28
N PRO A 57 -46.25 52.92 -11.34
CA PRO A 57 -45.87 52.75 -9.95
C PRO A 57 -45.14 51.42 -9.72
N GLY A 58 -43.97 51.52 -9.08
CA GLY A 58 -43.42 50.52 -8.16
C GLY A 58 -42.77 49.29 -8.80
N HIS A 59 -41.45 49.31 -8.93
CA HIS A 59 -40.67 48.10 -8.76
C HIS A 59 -40.99 47.52 -7.38
N HIS A 60 -41.56 46.32 -7.32
CA HIS A 60 -41.57 45.54 -6.10
C HIS A 60 -40.10 45.25 -5.75
N ASP A 61 -39.68 45.65 -4.54
CA ASP A 61 -38.38 45.29 -4.00
C ASP A 61 -38.26 43.76 -3.97
N ASP A 62 -37.40 43.20 -4.83
CA ASP A 62 -37.11 41.76 -4.89
C ASP A 62 -36.31 41.37 -3.64
N VAL A 63 -37.02 40.96 -2.58
CA VAL A 63 -36.42 40.34 -1.40
C VAL A 63 -35.88 38.97 -1.81
N GLU A 64 -34.56 38.77 -1.70
CA GLU A 64 -33.95 37.48 -2.02
C GLU A 64 -34.56 36.35 -1.17
N PRO A 65 -34.84 35.18 -1.78
CA PRO A 65 -35.36 34.04 -1.05
C PRO A 65 -34.33 33.52 -0.04
N ILE A 66 -34.84 33.10 1.12
CA ILE A 66 -34.04 32.45 2.16
C ILE A 66 -33.71 31.03 1.69
N ALA A 67 -32.43 30.73 1.51
CA ALA A 67 -31.94 29.41 1.16
C ALA A 67 -31.27 28.73 2.38
N ILE A 68 -31.76 27.58 2.79
CA ILE A 68 -31.26 26.84 3.96
C ILE A 68 -30.98 25.39 3.57
N THR A 69 -29.86 24.87 4.06
CA THR A 69 -29.52 23.44 3.94
C THR A 69 -29.35 22.85 5.33
N VAL A 70 -30.05 21.75 5.58
CA VAL A 70 -30.02 21.06 6.87
C VAL A 70 -30.07 19.55 6.64
N TRP A 71 -29.46 18.81 7.57
CA TRP A 71 -29.29 17.37 7.46
C TRP A 71 -29.90 16.65 8.66
N THR A 72 -30.40 15.47 8.41
CA THR A 72 -30.60 14.43 9.42
C THR A 72 -29.52 13.35 9.23
N ASP A 73 -29.65 12.24 9.95
CA ASP A 73 -28.82 11.05 9.75
C ASP A 73 -29.10 10.34 8.42
N GLN A 74 -30.26 10.56 7.81
CA GLN A 74 -30.71 9.83 6.61
C GLN A 74 -31.04 10.72 5.41
N THR A 75 -31.34 12.00 5.62
CA THR A 75 -31.80 12.91 4.56
C THR A 75 -31.12 14.27 4.63
N GLU A 76 -30.89 14.86 3.47
CA GLU A 76 -30.54 16.27 3.29
C GLU A 76 -31.77 17.01 2.77
N LEU A 77 -32.06 18.17 3.36
CA LEU A 77 -33.03 19.13 2.86
C LEU A 77 -32.28 20.39 2.43
N PHE A 78 -32.41 20.73 1.16
CA PHE A 78 -32.15 22.08 0.64
C PHE A 78 -33.49 22.74 0.38
N VAL A 79 -33.76 23.88 1.02
CA VAL A 79 -35.04 24.57 0.89
C VAL A 79 -34.86 26.05 0.66
N GLU A 80 -35.61 26.56 -0.31
CA GLU A 80 -35.69 27.98 -0.61
C GLU A 80 -37.11 28.48 -0.37
N PHE A 81 -37.25 29.61 0.32
CA PHE A 81 -38.57 30.19 0.59
C PHE A 81 -38.46 31.71 0.79
N PRO A 82 -39.46 32.49 0.36
CA PRO A 82 -39.48 33.92 0.63
C PRO A 82 -39.73 34.17 2.13
N ALA A 83 -39.47 35.39 2.58
CA ALA A 83 -39.84 35.78 3.94
C ALA A 83 -41.34 35.54 4.23
N LEU A 84 -41.65 35.17 5.47
CA LEU A 84 -43.01 34.84 5.87
C LEU A 84 -43.81 36.11 6.15
N VAL A 85 -44.98 36.26 5.51
CA VAL A 85 -45.86 37.41 5.68
C VAL A 85 -47.26 36.94 6.09
N LEU A 86 -47.85 37.63 7.06
CA LEU A 86 -49.17 37.33 7.61
C LEU A 86 -50.23 37.20 6.50
N HIS A 87 -50.94 36.07 6.49
CA HIS A 87 -52.00 35.71 5.52
C HIS A 87 -51.59 35.67 4.04
N GLN A 88 -50.32 35.88 3.71
CA GLN A 88 -49.81 35.78 2.36
C GLN A 88 -49.30 34.36 2.08
N ALA A 89 -49.47 33.91 0.85
CA ALA A 89 -48.93 32.63 0.41
C ALA A 89 -47.41 32.74 0.18
N SER A 90 -46.64 31.95 0.92
CA SER A 90 -45.19 31.77 0.74
C SER A 90 -44.94 30.36 0.22
N GLY A 91 -44.45 30.26 -1.02
CA GLY A 91 -44.09 28.98 -1.63
C GLY A 91 -42.71 28.53 -1.16
N PHE A 92 -42.60 27.28 -0.70
CA PHE A 92 -41.33 26.65 -0.37
C PHE A 92 -40.91 25.76 -1.54
N ALA A 93 -39.64 25.80 -1.93
CA ALA A 93 -39.03 24.85 -2.85
C ALA A 93 -38.12 23.92 -2.04
N ALA A 94 -38.67 22.79 -1.59
CA ALA A 94 -37.97 21.82 -0.76
C ALA A 94 -37.41 20.67 -1.63
N HIS A 95 -36.09 20.60 -1.72
CA HIS A 95 -35.34 19.54 -2.38
C HIS A 95 -34.80 18.56 -1.34
N LEU A 96 -35.26 17.31 -1.41
CA LEU A 96 -34.90 16.26 -0.46
C LEU A 96 -34.06 15.18 -1.12
N THR A 97 -32.88 14.93 -0.54
CA THR A 97 -31.90 13.93 -0.98
C THR A 97 -31.73 12.86 0.08
N ARG A 98 -31.66 11.59 -0.32
CA ARG A 98 -31.33 10.48 0.57
C ARG A 98 -29.83 10.39 0.75
N LEU A 99 -29.34 10.27 1.99
CA LEU A 99 -27.90 10.20 2.26
C LEU A 99 -27.31 8.79 2.02
N GLU A 100 -28.15 7.76 1.87
CA GLU A 100 -27.68 6.40 1.58
C GLU A 100 -27.03 6.28 0.20
N ASP A 101 -27.59 6.98 -0.80
CA ASP A 101 -27.22 6.86 -2.21
C ASP A 101 -27.18 8.21 -2.95
N PHE A 102 -27.42 9.32 -2.23
CA PHE A 102 -27.45 10.69 -2.76
C PHE A 102 -28.48 10.90 -3.88
N SER A 103 -29.52 10.06 -3.94
CA SER A 103 -30.61 10.20 -4.90
C SER A 103 -31.78 11.04 -4.36
N ALA A 104 -32.61 11.52 -5.28
CA ALA A 104 -33.83 12.25 -4.96
C ALA A 104 -34.83 11.37 -4.20
N VAL A 105 -35.49 11.93 -3.16
CA VAL A 105 -36.59 11.24 -2.48
C VAL A 105 -37.78 11.04 -3.44
N ALA A 106 -38.08 9.79 -3.80
CA ALA A 106 -39.03 9.46 -4.86
C ALA A 106 -40.49 9.26 -4.39
N THR A 107 -40.75 9.21 -3.08
CA THR A 107 -42.09 8.96 -2.51
C THR A 107 -42.27 9.77 -1.22
N GLY A 108 -43.52 9.94 -0.78
CA GLY A 108 -43.86 10.57 0.50
C GLY A 108 -44.59 11.90 0.39
N ARG A 109 -44.69 12.58 1.54
CA ARG A 109 -45.26 13.92 1.69
C ARG A 109 -44.36 14.77 2.58
N VAL A 110 -44.38 16.08 2.34
CA VAL A 110 -43.68 17.06 3.16
C VAL A 110 -44.69 17.95 3.86
N GLU A 111 -44.42 18.29 5.10
CA GLU A 111 -45.20 19.26 5.88
C GLU A 111 -44.27 20.34 6.45
N VAL A 112 -44.61 21.60 6.19
CA VAL A 112 -43.98 22.73 6.90
C VAL A 112 -44.75 22.96 8.18
N VAL A 113 -44.05 22.95 9.31
CA VAL A 113 -44.60 23.17 10.65
C VAL A 113 -44.09 24.50 11.16
N LEU A 114 -45.00 25.42 11.48
CA LEU A 114 -44.71 26.65 12.21
C LEU A 114 -45.11 26.45 13.68
N SER A 115 -44.16 26.52 14.59
CA SER A 115 -44.41 26.37 16.04
C SER A 115 -43.79 27.51 16.85
N GLY A 116 -44.05 27.56 18.16
CA GLY A 116 -43.48 28.58 19.04
C GLY A 116 -44.14 29.95 18.90
N GLY A 117 -43.54 30.96 19.55
CA GLY A 117 -44.05 32.34 19.54
C GLY A 117 -45.35 32.57 20.33
N GLY A 118 -45.76 31.60 21.18
CA GLY A 118 -47.00 31.67 21.96
C GLY A 118 -48.28 31.39 21.15
N ALA A 119 -48.16 30.96 19.89
CA ALA A 119 -49.27 30.61 19.02
C ALA A 119 -49.35 29.08 18.78
N GLU A 120 -50.56 28.58 18.51
CA GLU A 120 -50.80 27.17 18.19
C GLU A 120 -49.98 26.73 16.94
N PRO A 121 -49.50 25.48 16.87
CA PRO A 121 -48.77 24.99 15.71
C PRO A 121 -49.61 25.04 14.42
N GLU A 122 -49.02 25.51 13.33
CA GLU A 122 -49.63 25.54 12.01
C GLU A 122 -48.91 24.56 11.07
N HIS A 123 -49.69 23.81 10.27
CA HIS A 123 -49.20 22.70 9.46
C HIS A 123 -49.60 22.90 8.00
N PHE A 124 -48.61 22.83 7.09
CA PHE A 124 -48.81 23.07 5.66
C PHE A 124 -48.20 21.93 4.84
N GLY A 125 -49.04 21.02 4.38
CA GLY A 125 -48.63 19.83 3.64
C GLY A 125 -48.55 20.02 2.12
N ALA A 126 -47.61 19.32 1.49
CA ALA A 126 -47.57 19.07 0.06
C ALA A 126 -47.16 17.63 -0.25
N GLY A 127 -47.75 17.05 -1.29
CA GLY A 127 -47.27 15.81 -1.89
C GLY A 127 -46.05 16.04 -2.77
N LEU A 128 -45.48 14.94 -3.27
CA LEU A 128 -44.39 14.96 -4.23
C LEU A 128 -44.79 15.70 -5.53
N SER A 129 -43.88 16.52 -6.04
CA SER A 129 -43.96 17.12 -7.38
C SER A 129 -43.81 16.05 -8.48
N PRO A 130 -44.13 16.34 -9.76
CA PRO A 130 -43.76 15.45 -10.87
C PRO A 130 -42.26 15.13 -10.96
N THR A 131 -41.42 16.03 -10.46
CA THR A 131 -39.98 15.81 -10.32
C THR A 131 -39.68 15.18 -8.96
N ALA A 132 -39.07 13.99 -8.96
CA ALA A 132 -38.64 13.32 -7.74
C ALA A 132 -37.73 14.23 -6.90
N GLY A 133 -37.83 14.13 -5.57
CA GLY A 133 -37.08 14.93 -4.61
C GLY A 133 -37.63 16.34 -4.37
N ILE A 134 -38.51 16.86 -5.23
CA ILE A 134 -39.02 18.24 -5.12
C ILE A 134 -40.41 18.25 -4.49
N PHE A 135 -40.58 19.09 -3.47
CA PHE A 135 -41.85 19.33 -2.80
C PHE A 135 -42.12 20.83 -2.74
N ARG A 136 -43.38 21.23 -2.96
CA ARG A 136 -43.78 22.64 -3.01
C ARG A 136 -44.91 22.99 -2.04
N PRO A 137 -44.67 22.92 -0.71
CA PRO A 137 -45.67 23.37 0.25
C PRO A 137 -45.88 24.88 0.18
N VAL A 138 -47.12 25.30 0.35
CA VAL A 138 -47.51 26.71 0.38
C VAL A 138 -47.94 27.06 1.78
N VAL A 139 -47.17 27.92 2.43
CA VAL A 139 -47.38 28.36 3.81
C VAL A 139 -48.19 29.65 3.82
N ARG A 140 -49.19 29.75 4.71
CA ARG A 140 -50.00 30.96 4.92
C ARG A 140 -50.11 31.23 6.42
N PRO A 141 -49.14 31.93 7.02
CA PRO A 141 -49.11 32.14 8.47
C PRO A 141 -50.34 32.89 8.96
N ALA A 142 -50.93 32.44 10.07
CA ALA A 142 -52.06 33.10 10.73
C ALA A 142 -51.63 34.09 11.84
N HIS A 143 -50.36 34.06 12.25
CA HIS A 143 -49.86 34.83 13.38
C HIS A 143 -48.57 35.59 13.03
N ALA A 144 -48.56 36.91 13.25
CA ALA A 144 -47.40 37.79 13.01
C ALA A 144 -46.43 37.78 14.21
N VAL A 145 -45.86 36.61 14.49
CA VAL A 145 -44.88 36.39 15.58
C VAL A 145 -43.66 35.64 15.03
N THR A 146 -42.56 35.63 15.78
CA THR A 146 -41.42 34.76 15.45
C THR A 146 -41.80 33.30 15.67
N ARG A 147 -41.58 32.46 14.65
CA ARG A 147 -41.94 31.05 14.62
C ARG A 147 -40.71 30.19 14.45
N ASP A 148 -40.66 29.07 15.15
CA ASP A 148 -39.75 27.97 14.84
C ASP A 148 -40.30 27.26 13.60
N VAL A 149 -39.51 27.20 12.53
CA VAL A 149 -39.89 26.60 11.25
C VAL A 149 -39.21 25.23 11.13
N ALA A 150 -39.98 24.21 10.83
CA ALA A 150 -39.47 22.87 10.52
C ALA A 150 -40.13 22.30 9.27
N VAL A 151 -39.38 21.47 8.54
CA VAL A 151 -39.87 20.72 7.39
C VAL A 151 -39.82 19.24 7.72
N VAL A 152 -40.98 18.60 7.72
CA VAL A 152 -41.15 17.20 8.09
C VAL A 152 -41.40 16.39 6.83
N LEU A 153 -40.50 15.46 6.53
CA LEU A 153 -40.70 14.45 5.50
C LEU A 153 -41.32 13.21 6.12
N GLU A 154 -42.42 12.72 5.53
CA GLU A 154 -43.03 11.43 5.86
C GLU A 154 -43.08 10.53 4.63
N THR A 155 -42.52 9.34 4.77
CA THR A 155 -42.51 8.28 3.76
C THR A 155 -43.05 6.98 4.36
N ASP A 156 -43.11 5.93 3.56
CA ASP A 156 -43.32 4.56 4.02
C ASP A 156 -42.15 4.02 4.87
N GLN A 157 -40.95 4.60 4.73
CA GLN A 157 -39.74 4.18 5.42
C GLN A 157 -39.52 4.89 6.76
N GLY A 158 -40.17 6.04 6.99
CA GLY A 158 -39.95 6.82 8.21
C GLY A 158 -40.45 8.26 8.15
N ARG A 159 -40.24 8.98 9.25
CA ARG A 159 -40.55 10.39 9.43
C ARG A 159 -39.31 11.15 9.92
N TRP A 160 -38.89 12.18 9.18
CA TRP A 160 -37.70 12.97 9.49
C TRP A 160 -38.05 14.44 9.57
N SER A 161 -37.60 15.11 10.63
CA SER A 161 -37.85 16.53 10.87
C SER A 161 -36.57 17.33 10.69
N HIS A 162 -36.64 18.35 9.85
CA HIS A 162 -35.54 19.26 9.53
C HIS A 162 -35.85 20.62 10.13
N ALA A 163 -35.12 21.01 11.18
CA ALA A 163 -35.33 22.31 11.83
C ALA A 163 -34.63 23.42 11.03
N LEU A 164 -35.38 24.42 10.55
CA LEU A 164 -34.86 25.57 9.80
C LEU A 164 -34.55 26.78 10.69
N GLY A 165 -34.76 26.65 12.01
CA GLY A 165 -34.55 27.71 12.98
C GLY A 165 -35.73 28.68 13.12
N GLN A 166 -35.46 29.84 13.73
CA GLN A 166 -36.47 30.87 14.02
C GLN A 166 -36.57 31.89 12.89
N HIS A 167 -37.79 32.12 12.43
CA HIS A 167 -38.10 33.08 11.36
C HIS A 167 -39.23 34.02 11.80
N ALA A 168 -39.04 35.32 11.55
CA ALA A 168 -40.04 36.32 11.87
C ALA A 168 -41.16 36.34 10.81
N VAL A 169 -42.43 36.27 11.24
CA VAL A 169 -43.57 36.50 10.35
C VAL A 169 -43.88 38.00 10.32
N ALA A 170 -43.59 38.65 9.20
CA ALA A 170 -43.84 40.07 9.01
C ALA A 170 -45.35 40.35 8.90
N SER A 171 -45.77 41.52 9.41
CA SER A 171 -47.16 41.97 9.26
C SER A 171 -47.46 42.51 7.85
N HIS A 172 -46.45 43.09 7.17
CA HIS A 172 -46.51 43.65 5.82
C HIS A 172 -45.13 43.51 5.15
N VAL A 173 -45.11 43.45 3.81
CA VAL A 173 -43.89 43.27 2.98
C VAL A 173 -42.87 44.40 3.21
N ASP A 174 -43.31 45.64 3.41
CA ASP A 174 -42.44 46.83 3.59
C ASP A 174 -41.57 46.79 4.86
N LYS A 175 -41.78 45.81 5.75
CA LYS A 175 -40.98 45.60 6.97
C LYS A 175 -39.91 44.52 6.81
N LEU A 176 -39.79 43.94 5.63
CA LEU A 176 -38.75 42.96 5.33
C LEU A 176 -37.42 43.71 5.15
N VAL A 177 -36.43 43.32 5.95
CA VAL A 177 -35.07 43.79 5.78
C VAL A 177 -34.38 42.78 4.86
N THR A 178 -34.05 43.20 3.64
CA THR A 178 -33.21 42.40 2.74
C THR A 178 -31.79 42.36 3.33
N PRO A 179 -31.25 41.18 3.66
CA PRO A 179 -29.83 41.09 4.02
C PRO A 179 -28.98 41.59 2.84
N ALA A 180 -27.82 42.19 3.13
CA ALA A 180 -26.90 42.60 2.08
C ALA A 180 -26.53 41.36 1.23
N PRO A 181 -26.46 41.50 -0.11
CA PRO A 181 -26.07 40.39 -0.97
C PRO A 181 -24.70 39.87 -0.53
N VAL A 182 -24.63 38.59 -0.21
CA VAL A 182 -23.36 37.90 0.02
C VAL A 182 -22.81 37.59 -1.37
N GLU A 183 -21.63 38.13 -1.70
CA GLU A 183 -20.91 37.73 -2.91
C GLU A 183 -20.61 36.22 -2.83
N ASP A 184 -21.41 35.41 -3.52
CA ASP A 184 -21.22 33.97 -3.62
C ASP A 184 -20.29 33.70 -4.81
N ASP A 185 -18.98 33.76 -4.54
CA ASP A 185 -17.93 33.30 -5.46
C ASP A 185 -17.86 31.75 -5.54
N GLY A 186 -18.92 31.08 -5.06
CA GLY A 186 -19.08 29.64 -5.02
C GLY A 186 -19.51 29.03 -6.35
N ILE A 187 -19.15 27.77 -6.52
CA ILE A 187 -19.55 26.92 -7.64
C ILE A 187 -20.99 26.48 -7.41
N ARG A 188 -21.90 26.86 -8.32
CA ARG A 188 -23.29 26.43 -8.30
C ARG A 188 -23.46 25.09 -9.03
N PHE A 189 -24.09 24.13 -8.37
CA PHE A 189 -24.38 22.80 -8.92
C PHE A 189 -25.73 22.31 -8.39
N LEU A 190 -26.75 22.34 -9.25
CA LEU A 190 -28.15 22.17 -8.86
C LEU A 190 -28.46 20.75 -8.35
N LYS A 191 -29.48 20.59 -7.50
CA LYS A 191 -29.87 19.28 -6.96
C LYS A 191 -30.25 18.28 -8.04
N GLU A 192 -30.94 18.72 -9.10
CA GLU A 192 -31.28 17.87 -10.22
C GLU A 192 -30.04 17.44 -11.02
N GLN A 193 -28.97 18.23 -11.04
CA GLN A 193 -27.69 17.82 -11.63
C GLN A 193 -26.99 16.79 -10.73
N GLN A 194 -27.01 17.01 -9.41
CA GLN A 194 -26.46 16.08 -8.42
C GLN A 194 -27.15 14.71 -8.52
N TRP A 195 -28.49 14.65 -8.51
CA TRP A 195 -29.26 13.40 -8.54
C TRP A 195 -29.11 12.59 -9.83
N ASN A 196 -28.78 13.25 -10.95
CA ASN A 196 -28.63 12.62 -12.25
C ASN A 196 -27.18 12.23 -12.56
N THR A 197 -26.26 12.36 -11.61
CA THR A 197 -24.85 12.00 -11.76
C THR A 197 -24.35 11.20 -10.55
N PRO A 198 -23.26 10.43 -10.67
CA PRO A 198 -22.59 9.85 -9.50
C PRO A 198 -22.03 10.97 -8.63
N PHE A 199 -22.75 11.30 -7.57
CA PHE A 199 -22.45 12.41 -6.68
C PHE A 199 -22.60 11.95 -5.23
N SER A 200 -21.65 12.29 -4.36
CA SER A 200 -21.79 12.03 -2.93
C SER A 200 -20.94 12.98 -2.10
N THR A 201 -21.38 13.25 -0.88
CA THR A 201 -20.63 14.06 0.09
C THR A 201 -20.42 13.31 1.39
N ALA A 202 -19.29 13.55 2.04
CA ALA A 202 -19.01 13.00 3.36
C ALA A 202 -18.67 14.12 4.33
N GLU A 203 -19.05 13.93 5.57
CA GLU A 203 -18.66 14.82 6.64
C GLU A 203 -17.16 14.68 6.96
N VAL A 204 -16.52 15.81 7.23
CA VAL A 204 -15.19 15.87 7.81
C VAL A 204 -15.32 15.42 9.27
N THR A 205 -14.84 14.21 9.55
CA THR A 205 -14.88 13.61 10.89
C THR A 205 -13.54 13.79 11.60
N VAL A 206 -13.57 13.78 12.93
CA VAL A 206 -12.35 13.73 13.74
C VAL A 206 -11.97 12.27 13.91
N ASP A 207 -10.92 11.85 13.21
CA ASP A 207 -10.40 10.48 13.28
C ASP A 207 -9.02 10.48 13.93
N ALA A 208 -8.75 9.44 14.72
CA ALA A 208 -7.44 9.21 15.32
C ALA A 208 -6.57 8.44 14.31
N LEU A 209 -5.93 9.18 13.40
CA LEU A 209 -5.06 8.59 12.39
C LEU A 209 -3.66 8.38 12.98
N ARG A 210 -3.12 7.17 12.79
CA ARG A 210 -1.74 6.84 13.20
C ARG A 210 -0.77 7.29 12.12
N PRO A 211 0.18 8.19 12.43
CA PRO A 211 1.20 8.56 11.47
C PRO A 211 1.97 7.33 11.01
N SER A 212 2.02 7.13 9.70
CA SER A 212 2.72 5.99 9.13
C SER A 212 3.27 6.30 7.75
N PHE A 213 4.19 5.50 7.26
CA PHE A 213 4.69 5.63 5.89
C PHE A 213 4.91 4.28 5.24
N PRO A 214 4.66 4.18 3.92
CA PRO A 214 4.77 2.93 3.20
C PRO A 214 6.22 2.50 3.07
N VAL A 215 6.45 1.19 3.21
CA VAL A 215 7.75 0.55 2.96
C VAL A 215 7.56 -0.73 2.17
N PHE A 216 8.57 -1.11 1.40
CA PHE A 216 8.61 -2.43 0.80
C PHE A 216 8.94 -3.46 1.87
N ALA A 217 8.18 -4.54 1.93
CA ALA A 217 8.47 -5.59 2.91
C ALA A 217 8.21 -7.00 2.37
N HIS A 218 8.93 -7.95 2.93
CA HIS A 218 8.74 -9.37 2.63
C HIS A 218 8.99 -10.21 3.88
N LEU A 219 8.35 -11.37 3.92
CA LEU A 219 8.51 -12.32 5.02
C LEU A 219 9.76 -13.16 4.80
N VAL A 220 10.59 -13.27 5.83
CA VAL A 220 11.80 -14.09 5.88
C VAL A 220 11.73 -15.07 7.05
N ALA A 221 12.49 -16.15 6.95
CA ALA A 221 12.67 -17.06 8.07
C ALA A 221 13.44 -16.37 9.20
N ARG A 222 13.18 -16.79 10.44
CA ARG A 222 14.01 -16.40 11.59
C ARG A 222 15.43 -16.93 11.39
N ALA A 223 16.44 -16.17 11.81
CA ALA A 223 17.85 -16.55 11.59
C ALA A 223 18.23 -17.92 12.19
N ASP A 224 17.67 -18.29 13.34
CA ASP A 224 17.79 -19.58 14.02
C ASP A 224 16.61 -20.54 13.72
N GLY A 225 15.65 -20.11 12.91
CA GLY A 225 14.50 -20.89 12.48
C GLY A 225 14.68 -21.56 11.12
N GLU A 226 15.82 -21.40 10.45
CA GLU A 226 16.11 -22.03 9.17
C GLU A 226 17.37 -22.88 9.26
N VAL A 227 17.32 -24.10 8.71
CA VAL A 227 18.49 -24.96 8.58
C VAL A 227 18.58 -25.53 7.17
N THR A 228 19.77 -25.44 6.59
CA THR A 228 20.13 -26.17 5.37
C THR A 228 20.94 -27.38 5.77
N ILE A 229 20.49 -28.57 5.38
CA ILE A 229 21.14 -29.84 5.65
C ILE A 229 21.99 -30.21 4.44
N PRO A 230 23.33 -30.08 4.51
CA PRO A 230 24.21 -30.40 3.39
C PRO A 230 24.49 -31.90 3.28
N ALA A 231 24.95 -32.34 2.11
CA ALA A 231 25.45 -33.68 1.91
C ALA A 231 26.77 -33.90 2.70
N PRO A 232 26.88 -34.94 3.53
CA PRO A 232 28.06 -35.13 4.39
C PRO A 232 29.33 -35.50 3.61
N ALA A 233 29.18 -36.04 2.39
CA ALA A 233 30.26 -36.41 1.48
C ALA A 233 29.69 -36.52 0.06
N THR A 234 30.55 -36.77 -0.95
CA THR A 234 30.06 -37.12 -2.29
C THR A 234 29.46 -38.53 -2.29
N GLY A 235 28.26 -38.71 -2.83
CA GLY A 235 27.52 -39.97 -2.72
C GLY A 235 26.15 -39.94 -3.38
N ARG A 236 25.36 -41.01 -3.19
CA ARG A 236 24.01 -41.11 -3.72
C ARG A 236 22.96 -40.90 -2.64
N LEU A 237 21.95 -40.08 -2.93
CA LEU A 237 20.78 -39.96 -2.06
C LEU A 237 19.85 -41.16 -2.27
N ILE A 238 19.33 -41.74 -1.20
CA ILE A 238 18.37 -42.84 -1.18
C ILE A 238 17.19 -42.40 -0.32
N ALA A 239 15.97 -42.70 -0.74
CA ALA A 239 14.80 -42.45 0.08
C ALA A 239 14.90 -43.24 1.41
N ALA A 240 14.76 -42.53 2.55
CA ALA A 240 14.60 -43.18 3.85
C ALA A 240 13.16 -43.67 4.03
N VAL A 241 12.21 -42.84 3.60
CA VAL A 241 10.76 -43.05 3.60
C VAL A 241 10.29 -42.96 2.15
N ASP A 242 9.38 -43.84 1.74
CA ASP A 242 8.74 -43.80 0.41
C ASP A 242 7.30 -43.31 0.56
N PRO A 243 6.91 -42.16 -0.02
CA PRO A 243 7.73 -41.23 -0.81
C PRO A 243 8.64 -40.32 0.04
N LEU A 244 9.67 -39.75 -0.60
CA LEU A 244 10.55 -38.73 -0.01
C LEU A 244 9.72 -37.51 0.45
N PRO A 245 10.06 -36.85 1.58
CA PRO A 245 9.40 -35.61 1.99
C PRO A 245 9.39 -34.58 0.85
N VAL A 246 8.20 -34.05 0.56
CA VAL A 246 7.99 -33.02 -0.47
C VAL A 246 8.03 -31.62 0.14
N VAL A 247 8.23 -30.61 -0.70
CA VAL A 247 8.11 -29.20 -0.29
C VAL A 247 6.73 -28.97 0.31
N GLY A 248 6.70 -28.33 1.49
CA GLY A 248 5.48 -28.11 2.29
C GLY A 248 5.17 -29.21 3.31
N ALA A 249 5.91 -30.32 3.34
CA ALA A 249 5.71 -31.35 4.35
C ALA A 249 6.22 -30.91 5.73
N THR A 250 5.47 -31.24 6.78
CA THR A 250 5.87 -31.02 8.18
C THR A 250 6.80 -32.15 8.66
N VAL A 251 7.89 -31.79 9.33
CA VAL A 251 8.88 -32.72 9.89
C VAL A 251 9.21 -32.31 11.33
N HIS A 252 9.57 -33.27 12.17
CA HIS A 252 9.94 -33.07 13.57
C HIS A 252 11.43 -33.31 13.77
N ALA A 253 12.03 -32.61 14.74
CA ALA A 253 13.44 -32.80 15.10
C ALA A 253 13.74 -34.29 15.35
N GLY A 254 14.76 -34.81 14.66
CA GLY A 254 15.15 -36.23 14.69
C GLY A 254 14.55 -37.10 13.59
N ASP A 255 13.54 -36.60 12.84
CA ASP A 255 12.96 -37.36 11.72
C ASP A 255 14.00 -37.63 10.64
N VAL A 256 14.03 -38.87 10.14
CA VAL A 256 14.93 -39.30 9.06
C VAL A 256 14.32 -38.91 7.72
N LEU A 257 14.90 -37.91 7.04
CA LEU A 257 14.44 -37.40 5.76
C LEU A 257 14.90 -38.28 4.59
N ALA A 258 16.15 -38.73 4.64
CA ALA A 258 16.76 -39.54 3.60
C ALA A 258 17.90 -40.41 4.15
N ARG A 259 18.33 -41.39 3.35
CA ARG A 259 19.56 -42.15 3.58
C ARG A 259 20.57 -41.74 2.52
N PHE A 260 21.76 -41.36 2.93
CA PHE A 260 22.84 -40.97 2.03
C PHE A 260 23.86 -42.10 1.93
N LEU A 261 24.12 -42.61 0.73
CA LEU A 261 25.15 -43.63 0.49
C LEU A 261 26.44 -42.94 0.03
N PRO A 262 27.44 -42.74 0.91
CA PRO A 262 28.68 -42.11 0.50
C PRO A 262 29.35 -42.94 -0.58
N ARG A 263 29.86 -42.29 -1.62
CA ARG A 263 30.77 -42.95 -2.54
C ARG A 263 32.11 -43.06 -1.81
N LEU A 264 32.37 -44.23 -1.24
CA LEU A 264 33.68 -44.53 -0.68
C LEU A 264 34.71 -44.52 -1.83
N GLY A 265 35.53 -43.48 -1.88
CA GLY A 265 36.71 -43.40 -2.75
C GLY A 265 36.51 -42.65 -4.06
N GLY A 266 36.97 -41.40 -4.07
CA GLY A 266 37.96 -40.99 -5.08
C GLY A 266 39.35 -41.11 -4.41
N GLU A 267 40.22 -41.95 -4.97
CA GLU A 267 41.68 -42.09 -4.74
C GLU A 267 42.28 -43.09 -3.74
N VAL A 268 41.61 -43.62 -2.70
CA VAL A 268 42.29 -44.59 -1.80
C VAL A 268 41.39 -45.75 -1.39
N ASP A 269 41.68 -46.94 -1.93
CA ASP A 269 41.08 -48.20 -1.55
C ASP A 269 41.98 -49.01 -0.58
N VAL A 270 41.42 -50.07 0.03
CA VAL A 270 42.18 -50.95 0.95
C VAL A 270 43.42 -51.55 0.26
N PRO A 271 43.33 -52.04 -1.00
CA PRO A 271 44.50 -52.48 -1.77
C PRO A 271 45.61 -51.43 -1.90
N THR A 272 45.28 -50.16 -2.16
CA THR A 272 46.28 -49.08 -2.28
C THR A 272 46.96 -48.79 -0.94
N LEU A 273 46.22 -48.83 0.17
CA LEU A 273 46.80 -48.68 1.51
C LEU A 273 47.69 -49.86 1.89
N ASP A 274 47.29 -51.09 1.53
CA ASP A 274 48.09 -52.29 1.78
C ASP A 274 49.37 -52.30 0.93
N LEU A 275 49.30 -51.80 -0.31
CA LEU A 275 50.48 -51.57 -1.15
C LEU A 275 51.44 -50.57 -0.49
N ALA A 276 50.94 -49.45 0.03
CA ALA A 276 51.76 -48.45 0.71
C ALA A 276 52.43 -48.99 1.99
N VAL A 277 51.73 -49.81 2.78
CA VAL A 277 52.32 -50.49 3.94
C VAL A 277 53.39 -51.49 3.52
N THR A 278 53.14 -52.23 2.44
CA THR A 278 54.09 -53.21 1.91
C THR A 278 55.35 -52.54 1.40
N ALA A 279 55.22 -51.46 0.63
CA ALA A 279 56.36 -50.67 0.12
C ALA A 279 57.23 -50.14 1.27
N ALA A 280 56.61 -49.47 2.27
CA ALA A 280 57.35 -48.93 3.41
C ALA A 280 58.04 -50.02 4.26
N HIS A 281 57.50 -51.24 4.29
CA HIS A 281 58.14 -52.37 4.96
C HIS A 281 59.38 -52.85 4.21
N LEU A 282 59.32 -52.93 2.88
CA LEU A 282 60.46 -53.29 2.04
C LEU A 282 61.60 -52.26 2.19
N ASP A 283 61.27 -50.96 2.22
CA ASP A 283 62.25 -49.90 2.41
C ASP A 283 62.96 -49.99 3.78
N LEU A 284 62.21 -50.30 4.85
CA LEU A 284 62.78 -50.52 6.18
C LEU A 284 63.72 -51.74 6.21
N GLN A 285 63.34 -52.84 5.56
CA GLN A 285 64.18 -54.04 5.49
C GLN A 285 65.50 -53.75 4.77
N GLN A 286 65.45 -53.04 3.65
CA GLN A 286 66.65 -52.62 2.92
C GLN A 286 67.53 -51.71 3.77
N ALA A 287 66.96 -50.70 4.42
CA ALA A 287 67.71 -49.79 5.29
C ALA A 287 68.32 -50.50 6.51
N ALA A 288 67.67 -51.53 7.04
CA ALA A 288 68.17 -52.34 8.15
C ALA A 288 69.38 -53.18 7.74
N GLN A 289 69.30 -53.87 6.60
CA GLN A 289 70.41 -54.66 6.07
C GLN A 289 71.64 -53.78 5.79
N GLU A 290 71.45 -52.62 5.17
CA GLU A 290 72.55 -51.71 4.87
C GLU A 290 73.19 -51.13 6.14
N ARG A 291 72.38 -50.80 7.15
CA ARG A 291 72.89 -50.40 8.47
C ARG A 291 73.76 -51.49 9.09
N THR A 292 73.27 -52.73 9.15
CA THR A 292 74.01 -53.87 9.73
C THR A 292 75.31 -54.13 8.97
N ARG A 293 75.27 -54.10 7.64
CA ARG A 293 76.45 -54.27 6.78
C ARG A 293 77.51 -53.21 7.07
N LEU A 294 77.11 -51.93 7.14
CA LEU A 294 78.03 -50.82 7.39
C LEU A 294 78.54 -50.78 8.82
N GLU A 295 77.74 -51.21 9.80
CA GLU A 295 78.19 -51.36 11.20
C GLU A 295 79.26 -52.46 11.33
N GLY A 296 79.09 -53.59 10.65
CA GLY A 296 80.11 -54.64 10.58
C GLY A 296 81.40 -54.15 9.92
N LEU A 297 81.31 -53.51 8.75
CA LEU A 297 82.47 -52.95 8.06
C LEU A 297 83.18 -51.84 8.86
N LEU A 298 82.48 -51.11 9.72
CA LEU A 298 83.11 -50.11 10.60
C LEU A 298 83.90 -50.78 11.73
N ALA A 299 83.41 -51.91 12.26
CA ALA A 299 84.13 -52.71 13.25
C ALA A 299 85.44 -53.26 12.67
N ASP A 300 85.44 -53.61 11.39
CA ASP A 300 86.63 -54.06 10.64
C ASP A 300 87.53 -52.89 10.14
N GLY A 301 87.17 -51.64 10.44
CA GLY A 301 87.92 -50.44 10.00
C GLY A 301 87.81 -50.11 8.50
N ALA A 302 86.93 -50.80 7.77
CA ALA A 302 86.81 -50.75 6.31
C ALA A 302 85.86 -49.66 5.77
N VAL A 303 85.20 -48.88 6.64
CA VAL A 303 84.31 -47.78 6.21
C VAL A 303 84.36 -46.57 7.14
N ALA A 304 84.11 -45.38 6.60
CA ALA A 304 84.06 -44.15 7.38
C ALA A 304 82.85 -44.08 8.32
N LYS A 305 83.04 -43.67 9.58
CA LYS A 305 81.98 -43.51 10.61
C LYS A 305 80.77 -42.69 10.13
N ARG A 306 80.98 -41.69 9.27
CA ARG A 306 79.90 -40.88 8.66
C ARG A 306 78.89 -41.73 7.88
N ARG A 307 79.34 -42.77 7.17
CA ARG A 307 78.46 -43.67 6.39
C ARG A 307 77.52 -44.47 7.29
N VAL A 308 78.02 -44.94 8.44
CA VAL A 308 77.20 -45.65 9.44
C VAL A 308 76.15 -44.73 10.05
N VAL A 309 76.53 -43.48 10.39
CA VAL A 309 75.57 -42.48 10.88
C VAL A 309 74.48 -42.20 9.85
N GLN A 310 74.83 -42.06 8.57
CA GLN A 310 73.85 -41.88 7.49
C GLN A 310 72.90 -43.08 7.34
N ALA A 311 73.42 -44.31 7.44
CA ALA A 311 72.61 -45.52 7.37
C ALA A 311 71.66 -45.67 8.56
N ARG A 312 72.09 -45.27 9.76
CA ARG A 312 71.22 -45.19 10.95
C ARG A 312 70.08 -44.20 10.77
N HIS A 313 70.34 -43.03 10.19
CA HIS A 313 69.29 -42.06 9.89
C HIS A 313 68.30 -42.61 8.85
N ALA A 314 68.79 -43.23 7.77
CA ALA A 314 67.94 -43.82 6.75
C ALA A 314 67.01 -44.92 7.32
N HIS A 315 67.54 -45.77 8.21
CA HIS A 315 66.75 -46.77 8.92
C HIS A 315 65.66 -46.14 9.79
N ALA A 316 66.00 -45.13 10.60
CA ALA A 316 65.02 -44.43 11.43
C ALA A 316 63.92 -43.72 10.61
N THR A 317 64.27 -43.16 9.44
CA THR A 317 63.28 -42.55 8.53
C THR A 317 62.33 -43.59 7.95
N ALA A 318 62.86 -44.72 7.47
CA ALA A 318 62.04 -45.81 6.93
C ALA A 318 61.11 -46.42 8.00
N GLU A 319 61.57 -46.52 9.25
CA GLU A 319 60.77 -46.96 10.38
C GLU A 319 59.59 -46.01 10.67
N ALA A 320 59.86 -44.70 10.67
CA ALA A 320 58.83 -43.68 10.84
C ALA A 320 57.79 -43.70 9.71
N GLN A 321 58.22 -43.93 8.46
CA GLN A 321 57.34 -44.06 7.30
C GLN A 321 56.44 -45.28 7.40
N LEU A 322 56.98 -46.45 7.78
CA LEU A 322 56.18 -47.64 8.01
C LEU A 322 55.16 -47.45 9.13
N ALA A 323 55.55 -46.79 10.23
CA ALA A 323 54.63 -46.46 11.31
C ALA A 323 53.49 -45.54 10.84
N ALA A 324 53.80 -44.52 10.02
CA ALA A 324 52.81 -43.62 9.46
C ALA A 324 51.84 -44.35 8.50
N ALA A 325 52.36 -45.20 7.59
CA ALA A 325 51.57 -46.00 6.67
C ALA A 325 50.61 -46.94 7.42
N ARG A 326 51.11 -47.63 8.47
CA ARG A 326 50.30 -48.50 9.32
C ARG A 326 49.21 -47.75 10.07
N ARG A 327 49.51 -46.57 10.63
CA ARG A 327 48.50 -45.73 11.30
C ARG A 327 47.39 -45.30 10.35
N ARG A 328 47.74 -44.88 9.12
CA ARG A 328 46.77 -44.48 8.09
C ARG A 328 45.86 -45.64 7.68
N ALA A 329 46.44 -46.83 7.45
CA ALA A 329 45.68 -48.03 7.13
C ALA A 329 44.76 -48.47 8.29
N ALA A 330 45.25 -48.41 9.54
CA ALA A 330 44.48 -48.76 10.73
C ALA A 330 43.32 -47.77 10.98
N GLN A 331 43.55 -46.47 10.79
CA GLN A 331 42.51 -45.45 10.91
C GLN A 331 41.40 -45.66 9.87
N TYR A 332 41.77 -45.92 8.62
CA TYR A 332 40.80 -46.22 7.55
C TYR A 332 40.01 -47.51 7.85
N ARG A 333 40.68 -48.58 8.25
CA ARG A 333 40.03 -49.84 8.64
C ARG A 333 39.13 -49.68 9.87
N ARG A 334 39.47 -48.79 10.81
CA ARG A 334 38.63 -48.50 11.99
C ARG A 334 37.34 -47.79 11.60
N VAL A 335 37.42 -46.81 10.69
CA VAL A 335 36.23 -46.16 10.07
C VAL A 335 35.38 -47.19 9.32
N GLN A 336 36.02 -48.13 8.62
CA GLN A 336 35.33 -49.22 7.92
C GLN A 336 34.70 -50.26 8.86
N ARG A 337 35.32 -50.55 10.01
CA ARG A 337 34.83 -51.53 11.01
C ARG A 337 33.72 -51.00 11.90
N THR A 338 33.62 -49.68 12.11
CA THR A 338 32.41 -49.05 12.68
C THR A 338 31.22 -49.06 11.71
N ALA A 339 31.42 -49.59 10.49
CA ALA A 339 30.39 -49.86 9.49
C ALA A 339 30.39 -51.34 9.05
N PRO A 340 30.24 -52.33 9.95
CA PRO A 340 30.31 -53.73 9.55
C PRO A 340 28.96 -54.18 8.94
N GLY A 341 28.95 -54.56 7.66
CA GLY A 341 28.06 -55.64 7.21
C GLY A 341 26.94 -55.36 6.21
N LYS A 342 26.80 -54.18 5.59
CA LYS A 342 25.90 -54.00 4.43
C LYS A 342 26.62 -53.28 3.31
N ARG A 343 26.32 -53.66 2.06
CA ARG A 343 26.75 -52.98 0.83
C ARG A 343 26.58 -51.46 1.01
N GLY A 344 27.70 -50.77 1.28
CA GLY A 344 27.81 -49.35 1.63
C GLY A 344 26.97 -48.92 2.85
N ALA A 345 27.60 -48.53 3.95
CA ALA A 345 26.87 -47.95 5.08
C ALA A 345 26.24 -46.62 4.65
N SER A 346 24.92 -46.61 4.52
CA SER A 346 24.17 -45.38 4.31
C SER A 346 24.12 -44.59 5.62
N VAL A 347 24.37 -43.30 5.57
CA VAL A 347 24.21 -42.34 6.67
C VAL A 347 22.78 -41.83 6.66
N GLU A 348 22.11 -41.82 7.80
CA GLU A 348 20.79 -41.21 7.92
C GLU A 348 20.91 -39.68 7.94
N VAL A 349 20.14 -39.02 7.09
CA VAL A 349 20.02 -37.56 7.02
C VAL A 349 18.79 -37.19 7.84
N GLN A 350 19.02 -36.64 9.03
CA GLN A 350 17.98 -36.28 9.99
C GLN A 350 17.80 -34.75 10.04
N THR A 351 16.58 -34.29 10.32
CA THR A 351 16.35 -32.86 10.57
C THR A 351 16.72 -32.49 12.01
N PRO A 352 17.48 -31.40 12.25
CA PRO A 352 17.84 -30.97 13.60
C PRO A 352 16.73 -30.14 14.27
N LEU A 353 15.72 -29.70 13.52
CA LEU A 353 14.61 -28.89 14.02
C LEU A 353 13.25 -29.37 13.49
N THR A 354 12.19 -29.02 14.23
CA THR A 354 10.81 -29.22 13.80
C THR A 354 10.38 -28.05 12.91
N GLY A 355 9.80 -28.34 11.75
CA GLY A 355 9.44 -27.30 10.78
C GLY A 355 8.82 -27.85 9.51
N THR A 356 8.87 -27.05 8.45
CA THR A 356 8.36 -27.38 7.12
C THR A 356 9.51 -27.49 6.13
N VAL A 357 9.45 -28.47 5.22
CA VAL A 357 10.40 -28.61 4.11
C VAL A 357 10.20 -27.47 3.12
N LEU A 358 11.16 -26.56 3.03
CA LEU A 358 11.14 -25.44 2.09
C LEU A 358 11.73 -25.81 0.73
N GLU A 359 12.75 -26.67 0.72
CA GLU A 359 13.44 -27.10 -0.49
C GLU A 359 13.94 -28.54 -0.36
N VAL A 360 13.89 -29.28 -1.48
CA VAL A 360 14.49 -30.61 -1.65
C VAL A 360 15.50 -30.50 -2.79
N GLY A 361 16.79 -30.47 -2.44
CA GLY A 361 17.88 -30.19 -3.37
C GLY A 361 18.33 -31.40 -4.22
N ALA A 362 17.85 -32.60 -3.91
CA ALA A 362 18.18 -33.80 -4.68
C ALA A 362 17.05 -34.85 -4.67
N VAL A 363 16.91 -35.55 -5.79
CA VAL A 363 15.96 -36.66 -5.94
C VAL A 363 16.59 -37.99 -5.52
N PRO A 364 15.80 -38.99 -5.10
CA PRO A 364 16.33 -40.33 -4.82
C PRO A 364 17.07 -40.91 -6.03
N GLY A 365 18.24 -41.49 -5.79
CA GLY A 365 19.13 -42.05 -6.81
C GLY A 365 20.16 -41.06 -7.38
N ALA A 366 19.99 -39.76 -7.16
CA ALA A 366 20.92 -38.74 -7.65
C ALA A 366 22.30 -38.86 -6.98
N LEU A 367 23.35 -38.60 -7.76
CA LEU A 367 24.71 -38.41 -7.24
C LEU A 367 24.86 -36.94 -6.82
N VAL A 368 25.24 -36.71 -5.57
CA VAL A 368 25.36 -35.39 -4.95
C VAL A 368 26.78 -35.22 -4.43
N GLU A 369 27.36 -34.04 -4.61
CA GLU A 369 28.68 -33.68 -4.11
C GLU A 369 28.64 -33.34 -2.62
N GLY A 370 29.75 -33.58 -1.90
CA GLY A 370 29.87 -33.19 -0.50
C GLY A 370 29.68 -31.69 -0.31
N GLY A 371 28.86 -31.30 0.68
CA GLY A 371 28.52 -29.90 0.97
C GLY A 371 27.31 -29.36 0.21
N ALA A 372 26.83 -30.04 -0.84
CA ALA A 372 25.65 -29.57 -1.57
C ALA A 372 24.37 -29.65 -0.70
N PRO A 373 23.45 -28.67 -0.78
CA PRO A 373 22.24 -28.64 0.03
C PRO A 373 21.29 -29.79 -0.36
N LEU A 374 20.91 -30.63 0.61
CA LEU A 374 19.97 -31.73 0.39
C LEU A 374 18.54 -31.33 0.75
N PHE A 375 18.38 -30.69 1.91
CA PHE A 375 17.08 -30.24 2.40
C PHE A 375 17.25 -28.87 3.05
N ARG A 376 16.21 -28.06 2.93
CA ARG A 376 16.10 -26.79 3.64
C ARG A 376 14.82 -26.85 4.47
N ILE A 377 14.95 -26.77 5.79
CA ILE A 377 13.84 -26.88 6.73
C ILE A 377 13.69 -25.53 7.44
N VAL A 378 12.44 -25.07 7.57
CA VAL A 378 12.12 -23.82 8.24
C VAL A 378 11.06 -24.01 9.32
N ASP A 379 11.32 -23.51 10.52
CA ASP A 379 10.32 -23.26 11.54
C ASP A 379 9.49 -22.04 11.13
N ALA A 380 8.31 -22.29 10.58
CA ALA A 380 7.40 -21.25 10.11
C ALA A 380 6.41 -20.76 11.19
N SER A 381 6.58 -21.18 12.46
CA SER A 381 5.68 -20.77 13.55
C SER A 381 5.77 -19.27 13.86
N THR A 382 6.94 -18.68 13.64
CA THR A 382 7.19 -17.23 13.71
C THR A 382 8.09 -16.84 12.55
N LEU A 383 7.65 -15.88 11.75
CA LEU A 383 8.44 -15.33 10.65
C LEU A 383 8.94 -13.93 11.02
N TRP A 384 9.90 -13.41 10.27
CA TRP A 384 10.29 -12.01 10.36
C TRP A 384 9.79 -11.24 9.15
N LEU A 385 9.25 -10.05 9.38
CA LEU A 385 8.98 -9.08 8.33
C LEU A 385 10.24 -8.25 8.12
N ALA A 386 10.88 -8.39 6.97
CA ALA A 386 11.96 -7.52 6.53
C ALA A 386 11.39 -6.29 5.84
N ALA A 387 11.25 -5.20 6.59
CA ALA A 387 10.79 -3.90 6.11
C ALA A 387 11.98 -3.05 5.65
N GLN A 388 11.97 -2.65 4.38
CA GLN A 388 13.02 -1.88 3.75
C GLN A 388 12.68 -0.39 3.79
N VAL A 389 13.37 0.34 4.67
CA VAL A 389 13.22 1.78 4.84
C VAL A 389 14.18 2.49 3.90
N PRO A 390 13.72 3.36 2.99
CA PRO A 390 14.59 4.18 2.15
C PRO A 390 15.55 5.04 2.98
N GLU A 391 16.77 5.26 2.48
CA GLU A 391 17.79 6.09 3.16
C GLU A 391 17.28 7.51 3.50
N VAL A 392 16.40 8.07 2.65
CA VAL A 392 15.78 9.39 2.86
C VAL A 392 14.87 9.47 4.10
N ASP A 393 14.31 8.34 4.54
CA ASP A 393 13.41 8.23 5.69
C ASP A 393 14.15 7.77 6.96
N GLN A 394 15.48 7.62 6.93
CA GLN A 394 16.27 7.12 8.07
C GLN A 394 16.02 7.88 9.38
N ALA A 395 15.82 9.20 9.32
CA ALA A 395 15.58 10.04 10.50
C ALA A 395 14.29 9.67 11.25
N ARG A 396 13.34 8.98 10.59
CA ARG A 396 12.04 8.60 11.14
C ARG A 396 12.06 7.23 11.80
N ILE A 397 13.12 6.44 11.61
CA ILE A 397 13.29 5.10 12.18
C ILE A 397 13.15 5.10 13.71
N PRO A 398 13.76 6.05 14.47
CA PRO A 398 13.64 6.09 15.93
C PRO A 398 12.21 6.35 16.42
N GLU A 399 11.35 6.90 15.56
CA GLU A 399 9.94 7.16 15.87
C GLU A 399 9.07 5.91 15.67
N VAL A 400 9.57 4.88 14.97
CA VAL A 400 8.78 3.70 14.65
C VAL A 400 8.37 2.94 15.91
N SER A 401 7.06 2.85 16.12
CA SER A 401 6.41 2.16 17.23
C SER A 401 5.68 0.88 16.79
N GLY A 402 5.68 0.56 15.50
CA GLY A 402 5.04 -0.65 15.01
C GLY A 402 4.94 -0.68 13.49
N VAL A 403 4.25 -1.70 13.00
CA VAL A 403 3.99 -1.88 11.57
C VAL A 403 2.62 -2.50 11.38
N TRP A 404 1.89 -2.06 10.37
CA TRP A 404 0.78 -2.83 9.85
C TRP A 404 1.09 -3.29 8.43
N MET A 405 0.63 -4.49 8.09
CA MET A 405 0.87 -5.07 6.77
C MET A 405 -0.39 -5.69 6.18
N THR A 406 -0.51 -5.62 4.85
CA THR A 406 -1.52 -6.35 4.10
C THR A 406 -0.84 -7.46 3.31
N VAL A 407 -1.26 -8.70 3.56
CA VAL A 407 -0.77 -9.90 2.89
C VAL A 407 -1.70 -10.23 1.71
N PRO A 408 -1.17 -10.51 0.50
CA PRO A 408 -2.00 -10.94 -0.61
C PRO A 408 -2.83 -12.19 -0.27
N GLY A 409 -4.14 -12.11 -0.46
CA GLY A 409 -5.07 -13.21 -0.15
C GLY A 409 -5.65 -13.19 1.27
N GLU A 410 -5.22 -12.26 2.13
CA GLU A 410 -5.88 -11.98 3.41
C GLU A 410 -6.77 -10.74 3.29
N THR A 411 -7.91 -10.78 3.97
CA THR A 411 -8.88 -9.66 3.97
C THR A 411 -8.49 -8.58 4.99
N ASP A 412 -7.98 -9.01 6.15
CA ASP A 412 -7.68 -8.13 7.27
C ASP A 412 -6.18 -7.81 7.36
N PRO A 413 -5.79 -6.54 7.62
CA PRO A 413 -4.42 -6.18 7.91
C PRO A 413 -3.90 -6.86 9.19
N ILE A 414 -2.61 -7.18 9.21
CA ILE A 414 -1.92 -7.65 10.41
C ILE A 414 -1.22 -6.45 11.05
N GLU A 415 -1.58 -6.12 12.28
CA GLU A 415 -0.94 -5.08 13.08
C GLU A 415 0.06 -5.67 14.08
N LEU A 416 1.25 -5.10 14.13
CA LEU A 416 2.31 -5.48 15.05
C LEU A 416 2.77 -4.23 15.83
N GLY A 417 2.81 -4.36 17.15
CA GLY A 417 3.20 -3.28 18.06
C GLY A 417 4.72 -3.21 18.33
N PRO A 418 5.16 -2.34 19.25
CA PRO A 418 6.56 -2.11 19.53
C PRO A 418 7.31 -3.38 19.97
N GLN A 419 6.62 -4.29 20.68
CA GLN A 419 7.17 -5.56 21.15
C GLN A 419 7.59 -6.52 20.02
N SER A 420 7.13 -6.27 18.79
CA SER A 420 7.51 -7.08 17.63
C SER A 420 8.83 -6.64 17.01
N ILE A 421 9.35 -5.46 17.34
CA ILE A 421 10.59 -4.95 16.76
C ILE A 421 11.76 -5.82 17.23
N VAL A 422 12.39 -6.52 16.28
CA VAL A 422 13.57 -7.37 16.52
C VAL A 422 14.84 -6.55 16.29
N THR A 423 14.83 -5.74 15.24
CA THR A 423 15.91 -4.83 14.87
C THR A 423 15.29 -3.53 14.35
N ASP A 424 15.72 -2.44 14.95
CA ASP A 424 15.34 -1.07 14.59
C ASP A 424 16.27 -0.45 13.53
N GLY A 425 17.39 -1.09 13.17
CA GLY A 425 18.21 -0.63 12.05
C GLY A 425 19.50 -1.43 11.84
N GLY A 426 20.09 -1.26 10.65
CA GLY A 426 21.33 -1.89 10.23
C GLY A 426 22.09 -1.01 9.24
N PRO A 427 23.21 -1.49 8.67
CA PRO A 427 23.91 -0.76 7.62
C PRO A 427 22.98 -0.54 6.41
N VAL A 428 23.18 0.58 5.72
CA VAL A 428 22.51 0.86 4.45
C VAL A 428 22.98 -0.17 3.42
N ASP A 429 22.04 -0.88 2.79
CA ASP A 429 22.35 -1.73 1.65
C ASP A 429 22.77 -0.85 0.46
N PRO A 430 23.99 -0.98 -0.08
CA PRO A 430 24.49 -0.10 -1.13
C PRO A 430 23.81 -0.30 -2.48
N ILE A 431 23.15 -1.44 -2.69
CA ILE A 431 22.43 -1.78 -3.93
C ILE A 431 21.02 -1.21 -3.88
N THR A 432 20.28 -1.46 -2.80
CA THR A 432 18.88 -1.04 -2.68
C THR A 432 18.71 0.35 -2.07
N ARG A 433 19.76 0.92 -1.45
CA ARG A 433 19.71 2.20 -0.71
C ARG A 433 18.66 2.21 0.39
N THR A 434 18.55 1.08 1.11
CA THR A 434 17.58 0.89 2.18
C THR A 434 18.23 0.37 3.45
N ILE A 435 17.61 0.68 4.59
CA ILE A 435 17.90 0.11 5.90
C ILE A 435 16.82 -0.94 6.19
N THR A 436 17.21 -2.14 6.61
CA THR A 436 16.26 -3.21 6.93
C THR A 436 15.89 -3.16 8.40
N MET A 437 14.60 -2.99 8.68
CA MET A 437 14.00 -3.22 10.00
C MET A 437 13.35 -4.61 10.03
N LEU A 438 13.48 -5.32 11.14
CA LEU A 438 12.93 -6.67 11.31
C LEU A 438 11.83 -6.66 12.38
N PHE A 439 10.67 -7.22 12.04
CA PHE A 439 9.56 -7.39 12.98
C PHE A 439 9.18 -8.87 13.11
N ALA A 440 9.01 -9.37 14.33
CA ALA A 440 8.53 -10.72 14.59
C ALA A 440 7.03 -10.83 14.29
N VAL A 441 6.67 -11.78 13.44
CA VAL A 441 5.31 -12.05 12.97
C VAL A 441 4.89 -13.45 13.43
N PRO A 442 4.05 -13.56 14.47
CA PRO A 442 3.48 -14.84 14.88
C PRO A 442 2.65 -15.46 13.75
N ASN A 443 2.81 -16.76 13.49
CA ASN A 443 2.12 -17.48 12.43
C ASN A 443 1.49 -18.80 12.94
N PRO A 444 0.65 -18.77 14.00
CA PRO A 444 0.10 -19.99 14.62
C PRO A 444 -0.80 -20.80 13.67
N ALA A 445 -1.45 -20.13 12.72
CA ALA A 445 -2.31 -20.78 11.73
C ALA A 445 -1.55 -21.30 10.50
N GLY A 446 -0.24 -21.07 10.39
CA GLY A 446 0.58 -21.51 9.25
C GLY A 446 0.19 -20.88 7.91
N ARG A 447 -0.55 -19.76 7.92
CA ARG A 447 -1.04 -19.08 6.69
C ARG A 447 0.05 -18.28 5.99
N LEU A 448 0.99 -17.74 6.75
CA LEU A 448 2.08 -16.93 6.22
C LEU A 448 3.21 -17.80 5.69
N ARG A 449 3.79 -17.42 4.54
CA ARG A 449 4.87 -18.16 3.88
C ARG A 449 6.11 -17.29 3.70
N VAL A 450 7.28 -17.88 3.89
CA VAL A 450 8.58 -17.24 3.58
C VAL A 450 8.62 -16.82 2.11
N GLY A 451 9.20 -15.65 1.85
CA GLY A 451 9.32 -15.04 0.51
C GLY A 451 8.08 -14.26 0.07
N THR A 452 6.99 -14.27 0.84
CA THR A 452 5.79 -13.49 0.51
C THR A 452 6.11 -12.00 0.60
N ARG A 453 5.84 -11.26 -0.48
CA ARG A 453 5.89 -9.79 -0.47
C ARG A 453 4.59 -9.24 0.10
N VAL A 454 4.71 -8.23 0.93
CA VAL A 454 3.57 -7.59 1.59
C VAL A 454 3.67 -6.08 1.43
N ARG A 455 2.51 -5.40 1.49
CA ARG A 455 2.49 -3.95 1.62
C ARG A 455 2.54 -3.64 3.11
N ALA A 456 3.56 -2.92 3.56
CA ALA A 456 3.73 -2.58 4.97
C ALA A 456 3.79 -1.07 5.15
N HIS A 457 3.30 -0.59 6.29
CA HIS A 457 3.44 0.80 6.71
C HIS A 457 3.99 0.84 8.12
N LEU A 458 5.08 1.59 8.30
CA LEU A 458 5.71 1.78 9.60
C LEU A 458 5.00 2.89 10.34
N VAL A 459 4.56 2.62 11.56
CA VAL A 459 3.81 3.56 12.41
C VAL A 459 4.80 4.36 13.25
N THR A 460 4.81 5.69 13.15
CA THR A 460 5.82 6.56 13.81
C THR A 460 5.32 7.26 15.07
N GLN A 461 4.01 7.36 15.31
CA GLN A 461 3.50 8.01 16.52
C GLN A 461 2.16 7.39 16.95
N ALA A 462 1.77 7.69 18.19
CA ALA A 462 0.41 7.41 18.66
C ALA A 462 -0.61 8.12 17.78
N ALA A 463 -1.80 7.54 17.68
CA ALA A 463 -2.90 8.13 16.93
C ALA A 463 -3.22 9.54 17.48
N ALA A 464 -3.19 10.55 16.63
CA ALA A 464 -3.57 11.91 16.99
C ALA A 464 -4.97 12.18 16.40
N PRO A 465 -5.95 12.62 17.22
CA PRO A 465 -7.25 13.01 16.70
C PRO A 465 -7.09 14.27 15.85
N GLY A 466 -7.59 14.23 14.63
CA GLY A 466 -7.58 15.37 13.73
C GLY A 466 -8.68 15.29 12.67
N PRO A 467 -9.00 16.41 12.01
CA PRO A 467 -9.93 16.42 10.89
C PRO A 467 -9.45 15.46 9.81
N SER A 468 -10.34 14.64 9.27
CA SER A 468 -10.00 13.73 8.20
C SER A 468 -11.15 13.62 7.20
N VAL A 469 -10.80 13.29 5.96
CA VAL A 469 -11.75 13.12 4.85
C VAL A 469 -11.53 11.77 4.18
N PRO A 470 -12.54 11.20 3.51
CA PRO A 470 -12.32 10.08 2.61
C PRO A 470 -11.24 10.42 1.58
N ALA A 471 -10.34 9.48 1.31
CA ALA A 471 -9.23 9.71 0.39
C ALA A 471 -9.69 10.11 -1.02
N ALA A 472 -10.89 9.67 -1.43
CA ALA A 472 -11.51 10.01 -2.71
C ALA A 472 -11.97 11.48 -2.81
N ALA A 473 -12.16 12.18 -1.67
CA ALA A 473 -12.55 13.59 -1.66
C ALA A 473 -11.39 14.54 -2.01
N VAL A 474 -10.14 14.08 -1.87
CA VAL A 474 -8.95 14.87 -2.19
C VAL A 474 -8.56 14.64 -3.63
N ILE A 475 -8.59 15.71 -4.43
CA ILE A 475 -8.11 15.70 -5.81
C ILE A 475 -6.83 16.53 -5.92
N VAL A 476 -5.99 16.22 -6.92
CA VAL A 476 -4.78 16.98 -7.20
C VAL A 476 -5.03 17.86 -8.43
N GLU A 477 -4.91 19.17 -8.25
CA GLU A 477 -4.99 20.18 -9.29
C GLU A 477 -3.71 21.01 -9.26
N ASP A 478 -3.01 21.14 -10.39
CA ASP A 478 -1.74 21.87 -10.51
C ASP A 478 -0.70 21.52 -9.41
N ALA A 479 -0.59 20.22 -9.13
CA ALA A 479 0.25 19.65 -8.07
C ALA A 479 -0.11 20.06 -6.63
N MET A 480 -1.26 20.71 -6.42
CA MET A 480 -1.80 21.05 -5.10
C MET A 480 -3.01 20.16 -4.76
N PRO A 481 -3.08 19.60 -3.54
CA PRO A 481 -4.27 18.89 -3.09
C PRO A 481 -5.39 19.90 -2.76
N ILE A 482 -6.57 19.66 -3.31
CA ILE A 482 -7.77 20.47 -3.10
C ILE A 482 -8.97 19.56 -2.75
N VAL A 483 -9.99 20.16 -2.15
CA VAL A 483 -11.31 19.56 -1.92
C VAL A 483 -12.40 20.53 -2.35
N PHE A 484 -13.59 20.01 -2.65
CA PHE A 484 -14.79 20.83 -2.80
C PHE A 484 -15.65 20.69 -1.55
N VAL A 485 -15.86 21.81 -0.85
CA VAL A 485 -16.68 21.89 0.36
C VAL A 485 -18.09 22.29 -0.04
N GLN A 486 -19.09 21.57 0.44
CA GLN A 486 -20.49 21.94 0.26
C GLN A 486 -20.85 23.03 1.28
N THR A 487 -21.02 24.26 0.82
CA THR A 487 -21.42 25.41 1.67
C THR A 487 -22.93 25.58 1.74
N GLY A 488 -23.66 25.04 0.76
CA GLY A 488 -25.12 24.93 0.74
C GLY A 488 -25.57 23.77 -0.15
N GLY A 489 -26.87 23.53 -0.24
CA GLY A 489 -27.45 22.41 -0.97
C GLY A 489 -26.99 22.36 -2.42
N GLU A 490 -26.76 23.53 -3.02
CA GLU A 490 -26.32 23.70 -4.40
C GLU A 490 -25.08 24.60 -4.54
N SER A 491 -24.50 25.03 -3.43
CA SER A 491 -23.32 25.91 -3.41
C SER A 491 -22.10 25.15 -2.89
N PHE A 492 -21.00 25.26 -3.62
CA PHE A 492 -19.76 24.57 -3.33
C PHE A 492 -18.57 25.52 -3.40
N GLU A 493 -17.62 25.36 -2.49
CA GLU A 493 -16.38 26.14 -2.47
C GLU A 493 -15.20 25.24 -2.81
N ARG A 494 -14.36 25.70 -3.75
CA ARG A 494 -13.08 25.05 -4.02
C ARG A 494 -12.06 25.51 -2.99
N ARG A 495 -11.51 24.59 -2.20
CA ARG A 495 -10.55 24.92 -1.15
C ARG A 495 -9.27 24.11 -1.25
N ALA A 496 -8.14 24.79 -1.21
CA ALA A 496 -6.83 24.15 -1.06
C ALA A 496 -6.69 23.59 0.36
N VAL A 497 -6.12 22.39 0.47
CA VAL A 497 -5.91 21.72 1.75
C VAL A 497 -4.45 21.38 1.96
N ARG A 498 -4.03 21.30 3.22
CA ARG A 498 -2.77 20.64 3.58
C ARG A 498 -3.11 19.24 4.09
N THR A 499 -2.77 18.23 3.30
CA THR A 499 -2.98 16.83 3.69
C THR A 499 -1.87 16.38 4.63
N GLY A 500 -2.25 15.67 5.67
CA GLY A 500 -1.36 14.90 6.52
C GLY A 500 -1.36 13.43 6.14
N GLN A 501 -1.43 12.57 7.16
CA GLN A 501 -1.25 11.14 7.02
C GLN A 501 -2.46 10.44 6.39
N ARG A 502 -2.20 9.40 5.61
CA ARG A 502 -3.22 8.60 4.94
C ARG A 502 -3.29 7.21 5.55
N ASP A 503 -4.46 6.82 6.01
CA ASP A 503 -4.76 5.46 6.45
C ASP A 503 -5.68 4.78 5.43
N GLY A 504 -5.11 4.49 4.25
CA GLY A 504 -5.77 3.79 3.13
C GLY A 504 -7.04 4.48 2.58
N ARG A 505 -8.12 4.41 3.35
CA ARG A 505 -9.48 4.92 3.11
C ARG A 505 -9.66 6.39 3.46
N ARG A 506 -8.92 6.93 4.44
CA ARG A 506 -9.05 8.33 4.90
C ARG A 506 -7.71 9.07 4.87
N ILE A 507 -7.76 10.39 4.72
CA ILE A 507 -6.62 11.30 4.71
C ILE A 507 -6.83 12.36 5.80
N ALA A 508 -5.86 12.52 6.69
CA ALA A 508 -5.84 13.61 7.66
C ALA A 508 -5.73 14.95 6.91
N ILE A 509 -6.46 15.96 7.38
CA ILE A 509 -6.33 17.33 6.91
C ILE A 509 -5.77 18.19 8.03
N GLU A 510 -4.58 18.74 7.81
CA GLU A 510 -3.90 19.62 8.75
C GLU A 510 -4.37 21.07 8.66
N ALA A 511 -4.86 21.48 7.49
CA ALA A 511 -5.42 22.81 7.23
C ALA A 511 -6.34 22.80 6.01
N GLY A 512 -7.33 23.69 6.01
CA GLY A 512 -8.24 23.94 4.88
C GLY A 512 -9.69 23.55 5.18
N VAL A 513 -9.94 22.45 5.89
CA VAL A 513 -11.31 22.08 6.33
C VAL A 513 -11.40 21.86 7.83
N SER A 514 -12.60 22.06 8.35
CA SER A 514 -12.96 21.92 9.75
C SER A 514 -13.92 20.73 9.95
N PRO A 515 -13.90 20.05 11.12
CA PRO A 515 -14.87 19.02 11.43
C PRO A 515 -16.31 19.53 11.30
N GLY A 516 -17.20 18.69 10.76
CA GLY A 516 -18.60 19.03 10.51
C GLY A 516 -18.89 19.64 9.13
N GLU A 517 -17.87 20.14 8.42
CA GLU A 517 -18.04 20.51 7.00
C GLU A 517 -18.28 19.26 6.16
N ARG A 518 -19.00 19.39 5.04
CA ARG A 518 -19.17 18.29 4.08
C ARG A 518 -18.31 18.51 2.86
N VAL A 519 -17.55 17.49 2.48
CA VAL A 519 -16.70 17.49 1.29
C VAL A 519 -17.25 16.53 0.24
N VAL A 520 -17.09 16.88 -1.03
CA VAL A 520 -17.52 16.05 -2.14
C VAL A 520 -16.56 14.87 -2.32
N VAL A 521 -17.11 13.65 -2.32
CA VAL A 521 -16.38 12.39 -2.46
C VAL A 521 -16.48 11.87 -3.89
N GLU A 522 -17.68 11.89 -4.48
CA GLU A 522 -17.93 11.58 -5.89
C GLU A 522 -18.53 12.79 -6.58
N GLY A 523 -18.16 13.04 -7.85
CA GLY A 523 -18.62 14.21 -8.61
C GLY A 523 -17.69 15.43 -8.56
N ALA A 524 -16.56 15.36 -7.84
CA ALA A 524 -15.58 16.46 -7.75
C ALA A 524 -15.07 16.94 -9.12
N TYR A 525 -14.93 16.04 -10.11
CA TYR A 525 -14.56 16.41 -11.47
C TYR A 525 -15.64 17.24 -12.19
N LEU A 526 -16.93 16.94 -11.94
CA LEU A 526 -18.05 17.70 -12.52
C LEU A 526 -18.10 19.12 -11.96
N LEU A 527 -17.88 19.27 -10.65
CA LEU A 527 -17.74 20.59 -10.01
C LEU A 527 -16.56 21.38 -10.55
N LYS A 528 -15.43 20.73 -10.81
CA LYS A 528 -14.28 21.37 -11.47
C LYS A 528 -14.66 21.91 -12.85
N LEU A 529 -15.42 21.15 -13.64
CA LEU A 529 -15.90 21.62 -14.95
C LEU A 529 -16.88 22.79 -14.81
N ALA A 530 -17.81 22.71 -13.86
CA ALA A 530 -18.76 23.80 -13.58
C ALA A 530 -18.03 25.09 -13.14
N ALA A 531 -16.97 24.96 -12.33
CA ALA A 531 -16.12 26.07 -11.91
C ALA A 531 -15.31 26.72 -13.04
N SER A 532 -15.00 25.95 -14.08
CA SER A 532 -14.20 26.39 -15.23
C SER A 532 -15.08 26.92 -16.39
N GLY A 533 -16.38 26.65 -16.34
CA GLY A 533 -17.36 27.14 -17.30
C GLY A 533 -17.63 28.62 -17.08
N THR A 534 -17.24 29.45 -18.04
CA THR A 534 -17.64 30.86 -18.10
C THR A 534 -19.17 30.99 -18.02
N GLN A 535 -19.66 31.90 -17.18
CA GLN A 535 -21.05 32.36 -17.03
C GLN A 535 -22.03 31.90 -18.12
N ALA A 536 -23.13 31.27 -17.71
CA ALA A 536 -24.38 31.30 -18.46
C ALA A 536 -25.49 31.88 -17.55
N PRO A 537 -26.41 32.66 -18.12
CA PRO A 537 -26.94 33.87 -17.50
C PRO A 537 -28.00 33.62 -16.43
N ALA A 538 -28.03 34.53 -15.45
CA ALA A 538 -29.25 34.88 -14.76
C ALA A 538 -30.31 35.27 -15.82
N HIS A 539 -31.42 34.52 -15.88
CA HIS A 539 -32.81 34.96 -16.10
C HIS A 539 -33.71 33.86 -16.71
N GLY A 540 -34.86 33.64 -16.07
CA GLY A 540 -36.14 33.15 -16.64
C GLY A 540 -36.26 31.63 -16.81
N HIS A 541 -37.32 30.92 -16.38
CA HIS A 541 -38.74 31.30 -16.27
C HIS A 541 -39.55 30.21 -15.51
N PRO A 542 -40.83 30.46 -15.18
CA PRO A 542 -41.61 29.73 -14.17
C PRO A 542 -42.27 28.46 -14.70
N HIS A 543 -42.61 27.55 -13.78
CA HIS A 543 -43.70 26.59 -13.93
C HIS A 543 -44.48 26.44 -12.64
#